data_AF-A0AAD5UPP0-F1
#
_entry.id   AF-A0AAD5UPP0-F1
#
_cell.length_a   1.000
_cell.length_b   1.000
_cell.length_c   1.000
_cell.angle_alpha   90.00
_cell.angle_beta   90.00
_cell.angle_gamma   90.00
#
_symmetry.space_group_name_H-M   'P 1'
#
loop_
_entity.id
_entity.type
_entity.pdbx_description
1 polymer ?
#
loop_
_entity_poly.entity_id
_entity_poly.type
_entity_poly.pdbx_seq_one_letter_code
_entity_poly.pdbx_strand_id
1 'polypeptide(L)'
;MADEWHSPIPSQQNQNKIAAENFAESFVTDLTSQGAFTQKVKGKSLLLDTLSSKAAPKSRKLKTLSRKKRKELKLDEITNTQYSTFEPLHELWKGYMAELLQDNTDLPTKLLKCDYHGAIITVIESKVPTNIHTAGIVVKDTENMFYIVTKENLLKSNYCLI
;
A
#
# COMPACT_ATOMS: atom_id res chain seq x y z
N MET A 1 36.22 -10.21 -36.96
CA MET A 1 36.47 -10.28 -35.50
C MET A 1 35.57 -9.26 -34.85
N ALA A 2 34.73 -9.73 -33.92
CA ALA A 2 33.72 -9.04 -33.10
C ALA A 2 32.42 -8.64 -33.85
N ASP A 3 31.35 -9.46 -33.87
CA ASP A 3 30.38 -9.85 -32.81
C ASP A 3 29.23 -8.81 -32.75
N GLU A 4 28.05 -9.03 -33.35
CA GLU A 4 26.96 -9.95 -32.92
C GLU A 4 26.34 -9.56 -31.56
N TRP A 5 25.53 -8.49 -31.50
CA TRP A 5 24.85 -8.08 -30.24
C TRP A 5 23.48 -7.39 -30.38
N HIS A 6 22.64 -7.72 -31.37
CA HIS A 6 21.22 -7.32 -31.34
C HIS A 6 20.29 -8.51 -31.54
N SER A 7 20.01 -9.22 -30.45
CA SER A 7 18.88 -10.15 -30.35
C SER A 7 17.73 -9.47 -29.60
N PRO A 8 16.48 -9.48 -30.12
CA PRO A 8 15.33 -8.92 -29.42
C PRO A 8 15.02 -9.73 -28.14
N ILE A 9 14.87 -9.04 -27.01
CA ILE A 9 14.45 -9.64 -25.74
C ILE A 9 12.99 -10.08 -25.87
N PRO A 10 12.62 -11.34 -25.55
CA PRO A 10 11.22 -11.78 -25.59
C PRO A 10 10.38 -11.02 -24.56
N SER A 11 9.32 -10.38 -25.02
CA SER A 11 8.33 -9.71 -24.18
C SER A 11 7.68 -10.72 -23.23
N GLN A 12 7.93 -10.58 -21.92
CA GLN A 12 7.37 -11.41 -20.83
C GLN A 12 5.83 -11.48 -20.84
N GLN A 13 5.17 -10.53 -21.48
CA GLN A 13 3.71 -10.52 -21.67
C GLN A 13 3.20 -11.69 -22.54
N ASN A 14 4.00 -12.16 -23.50
CA ASN A 14 3.60 -13.26 -24.39
C ASN A 14 3.65 -14.61 -23.67
N GLN A 15 4.66 -14.83 -22.83
CA GLN A 15 4.80 -16.07 -22.03
C GLN A 15 3.64 -16.22 -21.02
N ASN A 16 3.21 -15.13 -20.39
CA ASN A 16 2.07 -15.16 -19.46
C ASN A 16 0.73 -15.42 -20.16
N LYS A 17 0.56 -14.91 -21.39
CA LYS A 17 -0.63 -15.19 -22.21
C LYS A 17 -0.68 -16.65 -22.65
N ILE A 18 0.45 -17.18 -23.11
CA ILE A 18 0.60 -18.59 -23.51
C ILE A 18 0.42 -19.51 -22.30
N ALA A 19 0.91 -19.13 -21.12
CA ALA A 19 0.71 -19.90 -19.89
C ALA A 19 -0.77 -19.95 -19.46
N ALA A 20 -1.52 -18.86 -19.63
CA ALA A 20 -2.95 -18.82 -19.33
C ALA A 20 -3.77 -19.66 -20.31
N GLU A 21 -3.43 -19.61 -21.61
CA GLU A 21 -4.07 -20.42 -22.66
C GLU A 21 -3.79 -21.92 -22.42
N ASN A 22 -2.53 -22.29 -22.16
CA ASN A 22 -2.14 -23.67 -21.83
C ASN A 22 -2.77 -24.18 -20.54
N PHE A 23 -2.92 -23.33 -19.52
CA PHE A 23 -3.58 -23.70 -18.27
C PHE A 23 -5.07 -23.97 -18.50
N ALA A 24 -5.77 -23.11 -19.25
CA ALA A 24 -7.18 -23.31 -19.58
C ALA A 24 -7.40 -24.61 -20.36
N GLU A 25 -6.54 -24.90 -21.33
CA GLU A 25 -6.59 -26.15 -22.09
C GLU A 25 -6.32 -27.37 -21.20
N SER A 26 -5.31 -27.31 -20.33
CA SER A 26 -5.01 -28.39 -19.38
C SER A 26 -6.17 -28.66 -18.41
N PHE A 27 -6.79 -27.60 -17.89
CA PHE A 27 -7.90 -27.69 -16.94
C PHE A 27 -9.16 -28.27 -17.58
N VAL A 28 -9.43 -27.87 -18.83
CA VAL A 28 -10.51 -28.48 -19.62
C VAL A 28 -10.21 -29.95 -19.88
N THR A 29 -8.99 -30.32 -20.29
CA THR A 29 -8.64 -31.74 -20.53
C THR A 29 -8.73 -32.59 -19.27
N ASP A 30 -8.35 -32.05 -18.11
CA ASP A 30 -8.41 -32.76 -16.83
C ASP A 30 -9.86 -33.05 -16.41
N LEU A 31 -10.77 -32.08 -16.64
CA LEU A 31 -12.21 -32.29 -16.47
C LEU A 31 -12.82 -33.26 -17.49
N THR A 32 -12.20 -33.39 -18.67
CA THR A 32 -12.71 -34.20 -19.79
C THR A 32 -12.30 -35.68 -19.70
N SER A 33 -11.31 -36.01 -18.87
CA SER A 33 -10.88 -37.40 -18.60
C SER A 33 -11.98 -38.27 -17.96
N GLN A 34 -12.97 -37.62 -17.32
CA GLN A 34 -14.23 -38.23 -16.89
C GLN A 34 -15.25 -38.17 -18.04
N GLY A 35 -15.10 -39.07 -19.02
CA GLY A 35 -15.88 -39.11 -20.29
C GLY A 35 -17.41 -39.20 -20.18
N ALA A 36 -17.99 -39.12 -18.99
CA ALA A 36 -19.44 -39.10 -18.77
C ALA A 36 -20.06 -37.69 -18.73
N PHE A 37 -19.27 -36.63 -18.53
CA PHE A 37 -19.80 -35.27 -18.34
C PHE A 37 -20.13 -34.57 -19.67
N THR A 38 -19.28 -34.72 -20.70
CA THR A 38 -19.40 -34.00 -21.98
C THR A 38 -20.62 -34.40 -22.80
N GLN A 39 -21.04 -35.67 -22.74
CA GLN A 39 -22.18 -36.16 -23.52
C GLN A 39 -23.52 -35.56 -23.04
N LYS A 40 -23.62 -35.17 -21.76
CA LYS A 40 -24.83 -34.59 -21.18
C LYS A 40 -24.95 -33.07 -21.35
N VAL A 41 -23.85 -32.38 -21.69
CA VAL A 41 -23.77 -30.91 -21.78
C VAL A 41 -23.61 -30.42 -23.24
N LYS A 42 -23.13 -31.27 -24.16
CA LYS A 42 -22.99 -30.94 -25.58
C LYS A 42 -24.35 -30.59 -26.20
N GLY A 43 -24.52 -29.33 -26.60
CA GLY A 43 -25.74 -28.81 -27.22
C GLY A 43 -26.81 -28.27 -26.27
N LYS A 44 -26.56 -28.24 -24.96
CA LYS A 44 -27.43 -27.57 -24.00
C LYS A 44 -26.84 -26.21 -23.65
N SER A 45 -27.56 -25.12 -23.95
CA SER A 45 -27.21 -23.81 -23.39
C SER A 45 -27.45 -23.87 -21.89
N LEU A 46 -26.39 -23.95 -21.10
CA LEU A 46 -26.49 -23.72 -19.67
C LEU A 46 -26.62 -22.21 -19.50
N LEU A 47 -27.82 -21.77 -19.11
CA LEU A 47 -27.96 -20.45 -18.50
C LEU A 47 -27.12 -20.53 -17.23
N LEU A 48 -25.95 -19.90 -17.25
CA LEU A 48 -25.27 -19.57 -16.02
C LEU A 48 -26.20 -18.56 -15.36
N ASP A 49 -27.08 -19.06 -14.49
CA ASP A 49 -27.81 -18.25 -13.53
C ASP A 49 -26.73 -17.54 -12.73
N THR A 50 -26.30 -16.39 -13.25
CA THR A 50 -25.46 -15.45 -12.55
C THR A 50 -26.17 -15.26 -11.25
N LEU A 51 -25.58 -15.84 -10.19
CA LEU A 51 -25.82 -15.57 -8.78
C LEU A 51 -26.90 -14.51 -8.69
N SER A 52 -28.17 -14.95 -8.71
CA SER A 52 -29.31 -14.04 -8.64
C SER A 52 -28.91 -13.03 -7.58
N SER A 53 -28.90 -11.76 -7.96
CA SER A 53 -28.49 -10.64 -7.12
C SER A 53 -29.34 -10.58 -5.86
N LYS A 54 -29.17 -11.55 -4.98
CA LYS A 54 -29.37 -11.43 -3.56
C LYS A 54 -28.39 -10.33 -3.22
N ALA A 55 -28.91 -9.10 -3.18
CA ALA A 55 -28.21 -7.94 -2.73
C ALA A 55 -27.29 -8.39 -1.60
N ALA A 56 -25.96 -8.32 -1.83
CA ALA A 56 -24.99 -8.82 -0.87
C ALA A 56 -25.43 -8.31 0.49
N PRO A 57 -25.61 -9.19 1.51
CA PRO A 57 -26.15 -8.77 2.79
C PRO A 57 -25.30 -7.59 3.23
N LYS A 58 -25.93 -6.40 3.37
CA LYS A 58 -25.25 -5.13 3.69
C LYS A 58 -24.19 -5.47 4.71
N SER A 59 -22.91 -5.43 4.32
CA SER A 59 -21.83 -5.88 5.21
C SER A 59 -22.05 -5.11 6.50
N ARG A 60 -22.29 -5.83 7.60
CA ARG A 60 -22.51 -5.19 8.89
C ARG A 60 -21.20 -4.48 9.17
N LYS A 61 -21.14 -3.17 8.88
CA LYS A 61 -19.96 -2.36 9.12
C LYS A 61 -19.55 -2.69 10.55
N LEU A 62 -18.37 -3.27 10.71
CA LEU A 62 -17.83 -3.57 12.03
C LEU A 62 -17.93 -2.26 12.81
N LYS A 63 -18.63 -2.28 13.95
CA LYS A 63 -18.78 -1.08 14.78
C LYS A 63 -17.38 -0.65 15.18
N THR A 64 -16.91 0.46 14.61
CA THR A 64 -15.64 1.05 15.01
C THR A 64 -15.75 1.44 16.48
N LEU A 65 -14.69 1.20 17.25
CA LEU A 65 -14.67 1.58 18.65
C LEU A 65 -14.91 3.09 18.77
N SER A 66 -15.84 3.47 19.65
CA SER A 66 -16.07 4.88 19.99
C SER A 66 -14.78 5.50 20.50
N ARG A 67 -14.59 6.80 20.23
CA ARG A 67 -13.42 7.58 20.71
C ARG A 67 -13.20 7.42 22.21
N LYS A 68 -14.27 7.35 23.00
CA LYS A 68 -14.18 7.14 24.47
C LYS A 68 -13.50 5.80 24.79
N LYS A 69 -13.87 4.73 24.06
CA LYS A 69 -13.32 3.40 24.29
C LYS A 69 -11.87 3.27 23.83
N ARG A 70 -11.50 3.92 22.72
CA ARG A 70 -10.11 4.01 22.26
C ARG A 70 -9.20 4.71 23.28
N LYS A 71 -9.67 5.81 23.88
CA LYS A 71 -8.95 6.53 24.93
C LYS A 71 -8.76 5.67 26.19
N GLU A 72 -9.82 4.99 26.65
CA GLU A 72 -9.73 4.08 27.80
C GLU A 72 -8.66 2.99 27.58
N LEU A 73 -8.56 2.48 26.35
CA LEU A 73 -7.60 1.45 25.99
C LEU A 73 -6.21 1.99 25.61
N LYS A 74 -6.01 3.31 25.62
CA LYS A 74 -4.73 3.98 25.27
C LYS A 74 -4.13 3.58 23.93
N LEU A 75 -4.98 3.19 22.96
CA LEU A 75 -4.51 2.73 21.63
C LEU A 75 -3.73 3.79 20.86
N ASP A 76 -4.01 5.06 21.12
CA ASP A 76 -3.48 6.18 20.36
C ASP A 76 -2.35 6.92 21.08
N GLU A 77 -1.97 6.48 22.29
CA GLU A 77 -0.92 7.10 23.11
C GLU A 77 0.47 6.63 22.66
N ILE A 78 1.32 7.60 22.30
CA ILE A 78 2.74 7.34 22.01
C ILE A 78 3.47 7.30 23.36
N THR A 79 3.91 6.12 23.76
CA THR A 79 4.54 5.90 25.07
C THR A 79 6.04 6.18 25.08
N ASN A 80 6.70 6.07 23.93
CA ASN A 80 8.13 6.29 23.81
C ASN A 80 8.41 7.60 23.06
N THR A 81 9.18 8.48 23.67
CA THR A 81 9.58 9.78 23.12
C THR A 81 11.07 9.84 22.79
N GLN A 82 11.81 8.75 22.96
CA GLN A 82 13.24 8.70 22.71
C GLN A 82 13.52 8.66 21.21
N TYR A 83 14.26 9.65 20.73
CA TYR A 83 14.63 9.78 19.32
C TYR A 83 15.36 8.54 18.80
N SER A 84 16.26 7.97 19.61
CA SER A 84 17.04 6.78 19.26
C SER A 84 16.19 5.55 18.94
N THR A 85 14.98 5.45 19.48
CA THR A 85 14.07 4.33 19.17
C THR A 85 13.52 4.43 17.74
N PHE A 86 13.44 5.65 17.20
CA PHE A 86 12.88 5.92 15.87
C PHE A 86 13.94 6.03 14.77
N GLU A 87 15.24 5.96 15.10
CA GLU A 87 16.30 5.94 14.09
C GLU A 87 16.18 4.77 13.09
N PRO A 88 15.91 3.51 13.52
CA PRO A 88 15.71 2.42 12.57
C PRO A 88 14.50 2.64 11.64
N LEU A 89 13.47 3.32 12.12
CA LEU A 89 12.30 3.68 11.30
C LEU A 89 12.69 4.69 10.21
N HIS A 90 13.57 5.64 10.53
CA HIS A 90 14.10 6.57 9.54
C HIS A 90 14.97 5.87 8.47
N GLU A 91 15.80 4.91 8.88
CA GLU A 91 16.59 4.11 7.93
C GLU A 91 15.70 3.34 6.93
N LEU A 92 14.61 2.73 7.42
CA LEU A 92 13.64 2.07 6.56
C LEU A 92 12.98 3.04 5.58
N TRP A 93 12.59 4.22 6.06
CA TRP A 93 11.97 5.26 5.24
C TRP A 93 12.90 5.77 4.13
N LYS A 94 14.21 5.90 4.40
CA LYS A 94 15.20 6.26 3.37
C LYS A 94 15.26 5.23 2.24
N GLY A 95 15.26 3.95 2.58
CA GLY A 95 15.24 2.87 1.60
C GLY A 95 13.97 2.91 0.74
N TYR A 96 12.82 3.09 1.37
CA TYR A 96 11.52 3.25 0.69
C TYR A 96 11.51 4.44 -0.27
N MET A 97 11.96 5.61 0.17
CA MET A 97 12.01 6.80 -0.69
C MET A 97 13.00 6.66 -1.84
N ALA A 98 14.15 6.01 -1.60
CA ALA A 98 15.13 5.75 -2.64
C ALA A 98 14.56 4.86 -3.75
N GLU A 99 13.74 3.87 -3.41
CA GLU A 99 13.03 3.05 -4.40
C GLU A 99 11.91 3.83 -5.11
N LEU A 100 11.11 4.59 -4.36
CA LEU A 100 9.99 5.37 -4.91
C LEU A 100 10.44 6.45 -5.92
N LEU A 101 11.62 7.04 -5.68
CA LEU A 101 12.19 8.14 -6.47
C LEU A 101 13.07 7.68 -7.64
N GLN A 102 13.30 6.38 -7.83
CA GLN A 102 14.09 5.88 -8.98
C GLN A 102 13.49 6.31 -10.32
N ASP A 103 12.16 6.29 -10.41
CA ASP A 103 11.43 6.72 -11.60
C ASP A 103 11.05 8.20 -11.46
N ASN A 104 11.78 9.09 -12.14
CA ASN A 104 11.56 10.55 -12.11
C ASN A 104 10.23 11.01 -12.77
N THR A 105 9.38 10.08 -13.20
CA THR A 105 8.05 10.36 -13.72
C THR A 105 7.09 10.64 -12.56
N ASP A 106 6.37 11.75 -12.64
CA ASP A 106 5.30 12.15 -11.73
C ASP A 106 5.66 12.28 -10.23
N LEU A 107 6.89 12.72 -9.93
CA LEU A 107 7.39 13.04 -8.58
C LEU A 107 6.37 13.70 -7.64
N PRO A 108 5.67 14.80 -8.02
CA PRO A 108 4.73 15.46 -7.10
C PRO A 108 3.55 14.56 -6.69
N THR A 109 3.08 13.69 -7.59
CA THR A 109 1.96 12.79 -7.28
C THR A 109 2.38 11.63 -6.39
N LYS A 110 3.63 11.18 -6.53
CA LYS A 110 4.24 10.14 -5.68
C LYS A 110 4.43 10.65 -4.27
N LEU A 111 4.98 11.85 -4.12
CA LEU A 111 5.15 12.50 -2.82
C LEU A 111 3.81 12.73 -2.11
N LEU A 112 2.77 13.17 -2.83
CA LEU A 112 1.46 13.39 -2.21
C LEU A 112 0.84 12.08 -1.65
N LYS A 113 1.16 10.93 -2.25
CA LYS A 113 0.62 9.62 -1.87
C LYS A 113 1.55 8.81 -0.99
N CYS A 114 2.79 9.26 -0.78
CA CYS A 114 3.78 8.49 -0.07
C CYS A 114 3.54 8.52 1.43
N ASP A 115 4.09 7.52 2.12
CA ASP A 115 4.09 7.49 3.57
C ASP A 115 5.20 8.41 4.13
N TYR A 116 4.85 9.19 5.15
CA TYR A 116 5.76 10.10 5.85
C TYR A 116 6.16 9.62 7.24
N HIS A 117 5.71 8.44 7.70
CA HIS A 117 6.20 7.85 8.94
C HIS A 117 7.70 7.56 8.83
N GLY A 118 8.51 8.09 9.75
CA GLY A 118 9.98 7.99 9.70
C GLY A 118 10.67 9.10 8.90
N ALA A 119 9.91 9.99 8.25
CA ALA A 119 10.48 11.14 7.56
C ALA A 119 11.06 12.14 8.57
N ILE A 120 12.23 12.71 8.25
CA ILE A 120 12.75 13.87 8.97
C ILE A 120 12.16 15.12 8.33
N ILE A 121 11.35 15.85 9.09
CA ILE A 121 10.73 17.09 8.62
C ILE A 121 11.21 18.27 9.45
N THR A 122 11.31 19.43 8.81
CA THR A 122 11.68 20.70 9.44
C THR A 122 10.60 21.73 9.12
N VAL A 123 10.12 22.41 10.15
CA VAL A 123 9.12 23.47 9.99
C VAL A 123 9.81 24.73 9.47
N ILE A 124 9.48 25.14 8.25
CA ILE A 124 10.04 26.34 7.62
C ILE A 124 9.21 27.57 8.00
N GLU A 125 7.88 27.43 7.98
CA GLU A 125 6.94 28.49 8.31
C GLU A 125 5.79 27.94 9.14
N SER A 126 5.29 28.73 10.08
CA SER A 126 4.12 28.39 10.89
C SER A 126 3.43 29.64 11.37
N LYS A 127 2.13 29.55 11.62
CA LYS A 127 1.36 30.60 12.29
C LYS A 127 1.93 30.95 13.67
N VAL A 128 2.53 29.96 14.35
CA VAL A 128 3.13 30.15 15.68
C VAL A 128 4.65 30.22 15.53
N PRO A 129 5.30 31.36 15.86
CA PRO A 129 6.72 31.56 15.61
C PRO A 129 7.63 30.60 16.40
N THR A 130 7.19 30.10 17.56
CA THR A 130 7.96 29.15 18.39
C THR A 130 8.11 27.77 17.75
N ASN A 131 7.30 27.45 16.74
CA ASN A 131 7.34 26.16 16.05
C ASN A 131 8.27 26.17 14.85
N ILE A 132 8.64 27.36 14.37
CA ILE A 132 9.54 27.55 13.23
C ILE A 132 10.91 26.95 13.59
N HIS A 133 11.57 26.33 12.61
CA HIS A 133 12.85 25.65 12.72
C HIS A 133 12.87 24.43 13.63
N THR A 134 11.71 23.92 14.07
CA THR A 134 11.70 22.63 14.75
C THR A 134 11.88 21.51 13.72
N ALA A 135 12.87 20.64 13.96
CA ALA A 135 13.15 19.47 13.16
C ALA A 135 13.01 18.18 13.98
N GLY A 136 12.58 17.10 13.34
CA GLY A 136 12.55 15.77 13.94
C GLY A 136 11.92 14.70 13.07
N ILE A 137 11.84 13.49 13.61
CA ILE A 137 11.27 12.32 12.92
C ILE A 137 9.76 12.28 13.13
N VAL A 138 9.00 12.08 12.06
CA VAL A 138 7.55 11.86 12.10
C VAL A 138 7.27 10.46 12.66
N VAL A 139 6.56 10.40 13.78
CA VAL A 139 6.14 9.13 14.41
C VAL A 139 4.72 8.76 14.01
N LYS A 140 3.85 9.76 13.89
CA LYS A 140 2.44 9.56 13.55
C LYS A 140 1.96 10.67 12.64
N ASP A 141 1.23 10.25 11.62
CA ASP A 141 0.54 11.10 10.67
C ASP A 141 -0.98 10.95 10.93
N THR A 142 -1.67 12.07 10.92
CA THR A 142 -3.12 12.17 11.01
C THR A 142 -3.58 13.22 10.02
N GLU A 143 -4.86 13.18 9.65
CA GLU A 143 -5.45 13.99 8.57
C GLU A 143 -4.89 15.42 8.40
N ASN A 144 -4.67 16.15 9.51
CA ASN A 144 -4.13 17.51 9.46
C ASN A 144 -2.96 17.73 10.44
N MET A 145 -2.27 16.68 10.90
CA MET A 145 -1.30 16.87 11.99
C MET A 145 -0.21 15.81 12.03
N PHE A 146 1.04 16.29 12.08
CA PHE A 146 2.21 15.44 12.32
C PHE A 146 2.64 15.44 13.79
N TYR A 147 2.91 14.24 14.30
CA TYR A 147 3.60 14.03 15.56
C TYR A 147 5.08 13.82 15.28
N ILE A 148 5.90 14.73 15.78
CA ILE A 148 7.34 14.75 15.54
C ILE A 148 8.07 14.53 16.85
N VAL A 149 9.07 13.66 16.86
CA VAL A 149 10.04 13.53 17.96
C VAL A 149 11.30 14.32 17.62
N THR A 150 11.62 15.30 18.46
CA THR A 150 12.84 16.11 18.31
C THR A 150 14.06 15.37 18.85
N LYS A 151 15.26 15.83 18.49
CA LYS A 151 16.52 15.31 19.05
C LYS A 151 16.63 15.48 20.57
N GLU A 152 15.82 16.35 21.15
CA GLU A 152 15.71 16.58 22.60
C GLU A 152 14.79 15.54 23.29
N ASN A 153 14.35 14.50 22.56
CA ASN A 153 13.40 13.49 23.03
C ASN A 153 12.03 14.06 23.44
N LEU A 154 11.64 15.18 22.81
CA LEU A 154 10.34 15.82 23.03
C LEU A 154 9.40 15.47 21.88
N LEU A 155 8.22 14.95 22.23
CA LEU A 155 7.13 14.76 21.29
C LEU A 155 6.39 16.08 21.09
N LYS A 156 6.36 16.59 19.87
CA LYS A 156 5.62 17.79 19.49
C LYS A 156 4.54 17.44 18.48
N SER A 157 3.33 17.94 18.69
CA SER A 157 2.15 17.60 17.89
C SER A 157 1.42 18.80 17.27
N ASN A 158 1.97 20.02 17.30
CA ASN A 158 1.25 21.22 16.84
C ASN A 158 1.59 21.65 15.40
N TYR A 159 1.83 20.70 14.51
CA TYR A 159 2.19 21.00 13.12
C TYR A 159 1.02 20.64 12.23
N CYS A 160 0.13 21.61 12.06
CA CYS A 160 -0.93 21.55 11.07
C CYS A 160 -0.31 21.87 9.70
N LEU A 161 -0.51 20.98 8.72
CA LEU A 161 -0.40 21.36 7.31
C LEU A 161 -1.55 22.33 7.05
N ILE A 162 -1.23 23.57 6.69
CA ILE A 162 -2.20 24.59 6.26
C ILE A 162 -2.32 24.50 4.75
#